data_AF-A0A535V8F7-F1
#
_entry.id   AF-A0A535V8F7-F1
#
_cell.length_a   1.000
_cell.length_b   1.000
_cell.length_c   1.000
_cell.angle_alpha   90.00
_cell.angle_beta   90.00
_cell.angle_gamma   90.00
#
_symmetry.space_group_name_H-M   'P 1'
#
loop_
_entity.id
_entity.type
_entity.pdbx_description
1 polymer ?
#
loop_
_entity_poly.entity_id
_entity_poly.type
_entity_poly.pdbx_seq_one_letter_code
_entity_poly.pdbx_strand_id
1 'polypeptide(L)' 'SEEAGAWLPLIFNRETVGAALRTRTHVKPMIISLGHRISLAISLHYVLACCKGYRLPEPTRQADKLSKDNSFHEMSG' A
#
# COMPACT_ATOMS: atom_id res chain seq x y z
N SER A 1 15.46 -9.01 4.70
CA SER A 1 14.56 -10.18 4.78
C SER A 1 13.58 -10.16 3.60
N GLU A 2 13.18 -11.34 3.13
CA GLU A 2 12.11 -11.51 2.12
C GLU A 2 10.73 -11.72 2.74
N GLU A 3 10.61 -11.64 4.06
CA GLU A 3 9.38 -11.87 4.81
C GLU A 3 8.42 -10.68 4.74
N ALA A 4 7.13 -10.96 4.85
CA ALA A 4 6.11 -9.94 5.06
C ALA A 4 6.40 -9.15 6.37
N GLY A 5 6.20 -7.84 6.32
CA GLY A 5 6.50 -6.92 7.42
C GLY A 5 7.91 -6.34 7.38
N ALA A 6 8.86 -6.95 6.65
CA ALA A 6 10.19 -6.38 6.47
C ALA A 6 10.11 -5.06 5.67
N TRP A 7 10.86 -4.05 6.10
CA TRP A 7 10.93 -2.77 5.42
C TRP A 7 12.30 -2.12 5.50
N LEU A 8 12.57 -1.19 4.58
CA LEU A 8 13.76 -0.34 4.56
C LEU A 8 13.35 1.13 4.44
N PRO A 9 14.02 2.06 5.13
CA PRO A 9 13.71 3.48 5.03
C PRO A 9 14.05 4.01 3.63
N LEU A 10 13.23 4.93 3.14
CA LEU A 10 13.54 5.73 1.97
C LEU A 10 14.13 7.05 2.45
N ILE A 11 15.40 7.29 2.10
CA ILE A 11 16.14 8.47 2.54
C ILE A 11 16.26 9.45 1.38
N PHE A 12 15.87 10.69 1.63
CA PHE A 12 16.05 11.81 0.72
C PHE A 12 16.53 13.02 1.51
N ASN A 13 17.58 13.70 1.05
CA ASN A 13 18.20 14.84 1.77
C ASN A 13 18.53 14.56 3.24
N ARG A 14 18.97 13.32 3.55
CA ARG A 14 19.26 12.85 4.93
C ARG A 14 18.02 12.71 5.83
N GLU A 15 16.82 12.83 5.28
CA GLU A 15 15.56 12.62 5.99
C GLU A 15 14.87 11.34 5.53
N THR A 16 14.16 10.68 6.46
CA THR A 16 13.31 9.54 6.10
C THR A 16 11.98 10.04 5.56
N VAL A 17 11.74 9.84 4.27
CA VAL A 17 10.53 10.32 3.57
C VAL A 17 9.48 9.21 3.38
N GLY A 18 9.83 7.97 3.72
CA GLY A 18 8.95 6.82 3.57
C GLY A 18 9.65 5.49 3.80
N ALA A 19 9.08 4.41 3.29
CA ALA A 19 9.65 3.07 3.36
C ALA A 19 9.34 2.21 2.13
N ALA A 20 10.27 1.33 1.78
CA ALA A 20 9.98 0.17 0.95
C ALA A 20 9.50 -0.97 1.86
N LEU A 21 8.20 -1.24 1.86
CA LEU A 21 7.54 -2.23 2.73
C LEU A 21 7.19 -3.50 1.95
N ARG A 22 7.61 -4.66 2.47
CA ARG A 22 7.20 -5.94 1.93
C ARG A 22 5.90 -6.39 2.60
N THR A 23 4.78 -6.29 1.87
CA THR A 23 3.45 -6.65 2.39
C THR A 23 3.13 -8.14 2.25
N ARG A 24 3.88 -8.87 1.43
CA ARG A 24 3.78 -10.32 1.24
C ARG A 24 5.15 -10.93 1.00
N THR A 25 5.42 -12.07 1.62
CA THR A 25 6.67 -12.83 1.48
C THR A 25 6.95 -13.13 0.00
N HIS A 26 8.21 -13.00 -0.41
CA HIS A 26 8.69 -13.25 -1.78
C HIS A 26 8.05 -12.37 -2.88
N VAL A 27 7.35 -11.29 -2.53
CA VAL A 27 6.78 -10.34 -3.50
C VAL A 27 7.52 -9.00 -3.46
N LYS A 28 7.55 -8.31 -4.60
CA LYS A 28 8.11 -6.95 -4.70
C LYS A 28 7.50 -6.02 -3.64
N PRO A 29 8.32 -5.25 -2.91
CA PRO A 29 7.82 -4.32 -1.90
C PRO A 29 6.96 -3.21 -2.51
N MET A 30 6.16 -2.56 -1.68
CA MET A 30 5.45 -1.32 -1.99
C MET A 30 6.19 -0.13 -1.41
N ILE A 31 6.10 1.01 -2.08
CA ILE A 31 6.61 2.28 -1.55
C ILE A 31 5.51 2.94 -0.74
N ILE A 32 5.78 3.18 0.54
CA ILE A 32 4.87 3.83 1.48
C ILE A 32 5.43 5.20 1.82
N SER A 33 4.69 6.25 1.48
CA SER A 33 4.96 7.61 1.93
C SER A 33 4.09 7.96 3.14
N LEU A 34 4.48 9.01 3.86
CA LEU A 34 3.69 9.59 4.93
C LEU A 34 2.54 10.42 4.37
N GLY A 35 1.37 10.31 5.03
CA GLY A 35 0.25 11.23 4.83
C GLY A 35 0.25 12.37 5.85
N HIS A 36 -0.81 13.16 5.87
CA HIS A 36 -0.99 14.21 6.87
C HIS A 36 -1.30 13.62 8.27
N ARG A 37 -0.66 14.15 9.32
CA ARG A 37 -0.91 13.80 10.74
C ARG A 37 -0.72 12.32 11.10
N ILE A 38 0.16 11.61 10.40
CA ILE A 38 0.46 10.20 10.67
C ILE A 38 1.97 9.98 10.66
N SER A 39 2.47 9.13 11.57
CA SER A 39 3.88 8.74 11.60
C SER A 39 4.15 7.55 10.70
N LEU A 40 5.42 7.30 10.38
CA LEU A 40 5.81 6.20 9.49
C LEU A 40 5.41 4.85 10.06
N ALA A 41 5.69 4.64 11.35
CA ALA A 41 5.32 3.41 12.04
C ALA A 41 3.81 3.12 11.95
N ILE A 42 2.97 4.14 12.14
CA ILE A 42 1.51 3.99 12.07
C ILE A 42 1.06 3.74 10.61
N SER A 43 1.63 4.43 9.63
CA SER A 43 1.35 4.16 8.21
C SER A 43 1.67 2.71 7.82
N LEU A 44 2.84 2.19 8.21
CA LEU A 44 3.23 0.81 7.91
C LEU A 44 2.30 -0.21 8.58
N HIS A 45 1.90 0.06 9.83
CA HIS A 45 0.96 -0.78 10.55
C HIS A 45 -0.38 -0.91 9.80
N TYR A 46 -1.00 0.21 9.42
CA TYR A 46 -2.28 0.18 8.70
C TYR A 46 -2.17 -0.48 7.32
N VAL A 47 -1.10 -0.20 6.59
CA VAL A 47 -0.87 -0.85 5.28
C VAL A 47 -0.81 -2.38 5.44
N LEU A 48 -0.02 -2.89 6.39
CA LEU A 48 0.08 -4.33 6.65
C LEU A 48 -1.26 -4.93 7.06
N ALA A 49 -1.99 -4.27 7.98
CA ALA A 49 -3.30 -4.72 8.45
C ALA A 49 -4.34 -4.81 7.33
N CYS A 50 -4.26 -3.91 6.34
CA CYS A 50 -5.17 -3.90 5.19
C CYS A 50 -4.79 -4.87 4.06
N CYS A 51 -3.56 -5.40 4.04
CA CYS A 51 -3.10 -6.26 2.94
C CYS A 51 -3.66 -7.69 2.99
N LYS A 52 -3.90 -8.27 4.18
CA LYS A 52 -4.57 -9.58 4.38
C LYS A 52 -4.16 -10.69 3.37
N GLY A 53 -2.86 -10.86 3.12
CA GLY A 53 -2.32 -11.88 2.18
C GLY A 53 -2.22 -11.44 0.70
N TYR A 54 -2.66 -10.23 0.36
CA TYR A 54 -2.44 -9.58 -0.93
C TYR A 54 -1.25 -8.61 -0.87
N ARG A 55 -0.70 -8.29 -2.04
CA ARG A 55 0.32 -7.24 -2.15
C ARG A 55 -0.29 -5.86 -1.89
N LEU A 56 -1.39 -5.53 -2.55
CA LEU A 56 -2.08 -4.24 -2.43
C LEU A 56 -3.03 -4.24 -1.22
N PRO A 57 -3.17 -3.11 -0.50
CA PRO A 57 -4.17 -2.97 0.57
C PRO A 57 -5.59 -3.17 0.03
N GLU A 58 -6.46 -3.74 0.85
CA GLU A 58 -7.86 -3.96 0.52
C GLU A 58 -8.60 -2.72 0.00
N PRO A 59 -8.43 -1.51 0.58
CA PRO A 59 -9.07 -0.30 0.04
C PRO A 59 -8.61 0.05 -1.38
N THR A 60 -7.31 -0.02 -1.66
CA THR A 60 -6.76 0.25 -2.99
C THR A 60 -7.20 -0.81 -4.01
N ARG A 61 -7.27 -2.07 -3.59
CA ARG A 61 -7.75 -3.17 -4.44
C ARG A 61 -9.23 -3.02 -4.79
N GLN A 62 -10.06 -2.55 -3.86
CA GLN A 62 -11.46 -2.22 -4.12
C GLN A 62 -11.60 -1.03 -5.06
N ALA A 63 -10.84 0.04 -4.83
CA ALA A 63 -10.85 1.21 -5.71
C ALA A 63 -10.45 0.84 -7.16
N ASP A 64 -9.41 0.04 -7.35
CA ASP A 64 -8.97 -0.45 -8.68
C ASP A 64 -10.02 -1.35 -9.34
N LYS A 65 -10.75 -2.16 -8.56
CA LYS A 65 -11.87 -2.96 -9.08
C LYS A 65 -13.01 -2.05 -9.56
N LEU A 66 -13.41 -1.07 -8.75
CA LEU A 66 -14.50 -0.15 -9.05
C LEU A 66 -14.18 0.76 -10.24
N SER A 67 -12.92 1.22 -10.39
CA SER A 67 -12.53 2.05 -11.53
C SER A 67 -12.59 1.33 -12.88
N LYS A 68 -12.67 0.00 -12.88
CA LYS A 68 -12.77 -0.86 -14.08
C LYS A 68 -14.19 -1.38 -14.30
N ASP A 69 -15.10 -1.11 -13.36
CA ASP A 69 -16.48 -1.56 -13.43
C ASP A 69 -17.27 -0.64 -14.38
N ASN A 70 -17.48 -1.10 -15.60
CA ASN A 70 -18.22 -0.38 -16.64
C ASN A 70 -19.75 -0.52 -16.53
N SER A 71 -20.26 -1.22 -15.50
CA SER A 71 -21.70 -1.45 -15.32
C SER A 71 -22.53 -0.16 -15.16
N PHE A 72 -21.90 0.96 -14.80
CA PHE A 72 -22.55 2.29 -14.79
C PHE A 72 -22.85 2.86 -16.18
N HIS A 73 -22.21 2.36 -17.25
CA HIS A 73 -22.41 2.85 -18.62
C HIS A 73 -23.55 2.13 -19.35
N GLU A 74 -23.85 0.87 -18.99
CA GLU A 74 -24.86 0.05 -19.70
C GLU A 74 -26.31 0.28 -19.22
N MET A 75 -26.53 0.96 -18.08
CA MET A 75 -27.87 1.28 -17.56
C MET A 75 -28.41 2.65 -18.03
N SER A 76 -27.66 3.38 -18.87
CA SER A 76 -28.06 4.68 -19.45
C SER A 76 -28.22 4.65 -20.97
N GLY A 77 -28.20 3.46 -21.57
CA GLY A 77 -28.44 3.22 -23.01
C GLY A 77 -29.84 2.69 -23.28
#